data_AF-A0A9D1FNZ0-F1
#
_entry.id   AF-A0A9D1FNZ0-F1
#
_cell.length_a   1.000
_cell.length_b   1.000
_cell.length_c   1.000
_cell.angle_alpha   90.00
_cell.angle_beta   90.00
_cell.angle_gamma   90.00
#
_symmetry.space_group_name_H-M   'P 1'
#
loop_
_entity.id
_entity.type
_entity.pdbx_description
1 polymer ?
#
loop_
_entity_poly.entity_id
_entity_poly.type
_entity_poly.pdbx_seq_one_letter_code
_entity_poly.pdbx_strand_id
1 'polypeptide(L)'
;MAEKPFVVGLTGQTGAGKTTVSEAFRKNGYAVINADLVAREVTADPYVTKRLGELFGADVLNEDGTLNRKVLGNKVFSDPNELLKLNTVLHPMIVKRIEEIIETLAQSGQKRILLDAPTLFESGANRLCDKTLAVLADEELRKKRIMERDGLTEAEALRRIKAQHPASYYRTKSSFTLRNNGTAEQLEKDAQPLIDRLEKSKNSIVRSMVTLTAGFVASVLIVWGLFLGAFLLQYPKKYEPLVMDAAAEFQVSPALLYSIMKIDSGLKADYAEDGEQGIFPLTEEEFVEIRGEIGGTEEYSDLLTPETGVRYGAAYLKSLTDAFPAERSAIAANYAGEEQTAAWLGDPAYSENGVDLTEFPDEDAARYVTKVEGALFMYEKLYKLD
;
A
#
# COMPACT_ATOMS: atom_id res chain seq x y z
N MET A 1 9.20 -2.23 12.84
CA MET A 1 8.82 -1.00 13.57
C MET A 1 7.64 -1.34 14.47
N ALA A 2 7.67 -0.96 15.75
CA ALA A 2 6.56 -1.23 16.68
C ALA A 2 5.29 -0.46 16.24
N GLU A 3 4.11 -1.04 16.43
CA GLU A 3 2.83 -0.37 16.15
C GLU A 3 2.68 0.86 17.05
N LYS A 4 2.32 2.02 16.49
CA LYS A 4 2.09 3.25 17.28
C LYS A 4 0.93 2.99 18.28
N PRO A 5 1.15 3.20 19.59
CA PRO A 5 0.10 2.99 20.59
C PRO A 5 -0.98 4.05 20.47
N PHE A 6 -2.21 3.69 20.84
CA PHE A 6 -3.31 4.63 20.95
C PHE A 6 -3.23 5.38 22.28
N VAL A 7 -3.13 6.71 22.24
CA VAL A 7 -2.90 7.56 23.40
C VAL A 7 -4.13 8.40 23.71
N VAL A 8 -4.67 8.28 24.92
CA VAL A 8 -5.78 9.10 25.43
C VAL A 8 -5.24 10.08 26.46
N GLY A 9 -5.41 11.38 26.23
CA GLY A 9 -5.02 12.42 27.18
C GLY A 9 -6.11 12.68 28.20
N LEU A 10 -5.84 12.42 29.48
CA LEU A 10 -6.72 12.71 30.61
C LEU A 10 -6.35 14.07 31.21
N THR A 11 -7.34 14.94 31.37
CA THR A 11 -7.19 16.24 32.00
C THR A 11 -8.49 16.64 32.72
N GLY A 12 -8.55 17.86 33.24
CA GLY A 12 -9.73 18.41 33.88
C GLY A 12 -9.43 19.09 35.20
N GLN A 13 -10.49 19.62 35.80
CA GLN A 13 -10.40 20.51 36.96
C GLN A 13 -9.83 19.78 38.19
N THR A 14 -9.18 20.55 39.08
CA THR A 14 -8.76 20.07 40.40
C THR A 14 -9.99 19.66 41.21
N GLY A 15 -9.90 18.57 41.97
CA GLY A 15 -11.03 18.00 42.72
C GLY A 15 -12.11 17.30 41.87
N ALA A 16 -11.94 17.17 40.54
CA ALA A 16 -12.93 16.54 39.68
C ALA A 16 -12.88 14.99 39.67
N GLY A 17 -11.85 14.36 40.25
CA GLY A 17 -11.76 12.88 40.31
C GLY A 17 -11.01 12.22 39.14
N LYS A 18 -10.02 12.92 38.55
CA LYS A 18 -9.16 12.37 37.49
C LYS A 18 -8.49 11.05 37.89
N THR A 19 -7.99 10.95 39.12
CA THR A 19 -7.35 9.73 39.63
C THR A 19 -8.26 8.51 39.55
N THR A 20 -9.55 8.65 39.90
CA THR A 20 -10.54 7.57 39.77
C THR A 20 -10.72 7.14 38.31
N VAL A 21 -10.78 8.09 37.37
CA VAL A 21 -10.84 7.78 35.93
C VAL A 21 -9.55 7.11 35.47
N SER A 22 -8.39 7.58 35.93
CA SER A 22 -7.10 6.96 35.62
C SER A 22 -7.02 5.50 36.08
N GLU A 23 -7.54 5.17 37.26
CA GLU A 23 -7.63 3.79 37.74
C GLU A 23 -8.58 2.95 36.89
N ALA A 24 -9.74 3.50 36.50
CA ALA A 24 -10.68 2.80 35.62
C ALA A 24 -10.03 2.42 34.28
N PHE A 25 -9.27 3.33 33.67
CA PHE A 25 -8.50 3.04 32.44
C PHE A 25 -7.39 2.01 32.69
N ARG A 26 -6.68 2.08 33.82
CA ARG A 26 -5.66 1.09 34.17
C ARG A 26 -6.26 -0.32 34.30
N LYS A 27 -7.41 -0.45 34.96
CA LYS A 27 -8.17 -1.73 35.07
C LYS A 27 -8.57 -2.30 33.70
N ASN A 28 -8.74 -1.44 32.70
CA ASN A 28 -9.05 -1.82 31.31
C ASN A 28 -7.79 -1.94 30.42
N GLY A 29 -6.61 -2.14 31.02
CA GLY A 29 -5.38 -2.49 30.29
C GLY A 29 -4.62 -1.31 29.66
N TYR A 30 -4.95 -0.06 30.02
CA TYR A 30 -4.14 1.09 29.62
C TYR A 30 -2.91 1.21 30.52
N ALA A 31 -1.75 1.46 29.90
CA ALA A 31 -0.58 1.94 30.64
C ALA A 31 -0.81 3.42 30.97
N VAL A 32 -0.62 3.80 32.22
CA VAL A 32 -0.86 5.17 32.67
C VAL A 32 0.48 5.89 32.79
N ILE A 33 0.65 6.98 32.03
CA ILE A 33 1.75 7.93 32.18
C ILE A 33 1.22 9.11 32.99
N ASN A 34 1.80 9.37 34.16
CA ASN A 34 1.47 10.51 34.99
C ASN A 34 2.45 11.65 34.71
N ALA A 35 1.97 12.74 34.12
CA ALA A 35 2.82 13.87 33.73
C ALA A 35 3.43 14.62 34.92
N ASP A 36 2.79 14.62 36.10
CA ASP A 36 3.37 15.23 37.32
C ASP A 36 4.58 14.43 37.81
N LEU A 37 4.54 13.09 37.68
CA LEU A 37 5.71 12.25 37.98
C LEU A 37 6.83 12.47 36.97
N VAL A 38 6.51 12.53 35.67
CA VAL A 38 7.49 12.83 34.63
C VAL A 38 8.12 14.22 34.83
N ALA A 39 7.33 15.22 35.21
CA ALA A 39 7.84 16.55 35.54
C ALA A 39 8.82 16.50 36.73
N ARG A 40 8.57 15.65 37.73
CA ARG A 40 9.50 15.45 38.84
C ARG A 40 10.81 14.82 38.41
N GLU A 41 10.76 13.82 37.52
CA GLU A 41 11.94 13.19 36.94
C GLU A 41 12.77 14.20 36.13
N VAL A 42 12.13 14.93 35.21
CA VAL A 42 12.79 15.96 34.38
C VAL A 42 13.44 17.03 35.24
N THR A 43 12.76 17.48 36.30
CA THR A 43 13.32 18.49 37.22
C THR A 43 14.36 17.95 38.19
N ALA A 44 14.57 16.63 38.27
CA ALA A 44 15.66 16.02 39.03
C ALA A 44 16.91 15.77 38.17
N ASP A 45 16.81 15.91 36.84
CA ASP A 45 17.95 15.86 35.95
C ASP A 45 18.96 16.99 36.32
N PRO A 46 20.26 16.68 36.49
CA PRO A 46 21.25 17.68 36.89
C PRO A 46 21.38 18.86 35.91
N TYR A 47 21.22 18.62 34.61
CA TYR A 47 21.27 19.67 33.60
C TYR A 47 20.07 20.61 33.74
N VAL A 48 18.87 20.06 33.92
CA VAL A 48 17.65 20.85 34.15
C VAL A 48 17.74 21.63 35.46
N THR A 49 18.15 20.97 36.53
CA THR A 49 18.29 21.57 37.87
C THR A 49 19.25 22.76 37.83
N LYS A 50 20.43 22.60 37.22
CA LYS A 50 21.41 23.68 37.05
C LYS A 50 20.80 24.85 36.27
N ARG A 51 20.10 24.56 35.17
CA ARG A 51 19.46 25.59 34.34
C ARG A 51 18.39 26.38 35.11
N LEU A 52 17.64 25.72 35.99
CA LEU A 52 16.68 26.38 36.87
C LEU A 52 17.39 27.29 37.89
N GLY A 53 18.52 26.87 38.45
CA GLY A 53 19.35 27.71 39.32
C GLY A 53 19.87 28.97 38.63
N GLU A 54 20.30 28.86 37.37
CA GLU A 54 20.72 30.03 36.56
C GLU A 54 19.57 31.01 36.29
N LEU A 55 18.35 30.50 36.10
CA LEU A 55 17.19 31.30 35.70
C LEU A 55 16.45 31.97 36.85
N PHE A 56 16.40 31.31 38.02
CA PHE A 56 15.58 31.73 39.17
C PHE A 56 16.41 32.06 40.42
N GLY A 57 17.74 31.95 40.34
CA GLY A 57 18.69 32.23 41.41
C GLY A 57 19.19 30.96 42.10
N ALA A 58 20.41 31.01 42.65
CA ALA A 58 21.04 29.86 43.32
C ALA A 58 20.27 29.39 44.57
N ASP A 59 19.43 30.24 45.16
CA ASP A 59 18.59 29.92 46.32
C ASP A 59 17.48 28.91 46.01
N VAL A 60 17.20 28.63 44.73
CA VAL A 60 16.29 27.54 44.32
C VAL A 60 16.96 26.16 44.36
N LEU A 61 18.25 26.08 44.69
CA LEU A 61 18.99 24.84 44.86
C LEU A 61 19.27 24.59 46.35
N ASN A 62 19.21 23.32 46.75
CA ASN A 62 19.67 22.87 48.06
C ASN A 62 21.21 22.82 48.08
N GLU A 63 21.79 22.67 49.27
CA GLU A 63 23.25 22.58 49.45
C GLU A 63 23.89 21.39 48.71
N ASP A 64 23.12 20.31 48.53
CA ASP A 64 23.53 19.12 47.77
C ASP A 64 23.37 19.26 46.24
N GLY A 65 22.96 20.44 45.76
CA GLY A 65 22.74 20.74 44.35
C GLY A 65 21.39 20.26 43.80
N THR A 66 20.52 19.66 44.62
CA THR A 66 19.16 19.27 44.20
C THR A 66 18.19 20.44 44.20
N LEU A 67 17.08 20.33 43.48
CA LEU A 67 16.11 21.42 43.36
C LEU A 67 15.29 21.62 44.66
N ASN A 68 15.34 22.83 45.23
CA ASN A 68 14.45 23.26 46.29
C ASN A 68 13.08 23.66 45.73
N ARG A 69 12.20 22.66 45.57
CA ARG A 69 10.86 22.83 44.99
C ARG A 69 9.99 23.83 45.76
N LYS A 70 10.17 23.96 47.07
CA LYS A 70 9.38 24.88 47.90
C LYS A 70 9.77 26.33 47.60
N VAL A 71 11.07 26.63 47.54
CA VAL A 71 11.56 27.96 47.21
C VAL A 71 11.20 28.32 45.76
N LEU A 72 11.46 27.42 44.81
CA LEU A 72 11.08 27.65 43.41
C LEU A 72 9.58 27.89 43.28
N GLY A 73 8.75 27.03 43.89
CA GLY A 73 7.29 27.16 43.87
C GLY A 73 6.81 28.50 44.41
N ASN A 74 7.35 28.96 45.54
CA ASN A 74 6.99 30.26 46.11
C ASN A 74 7.30 31.41 45.14
N LYS A 75 8.45 31.37 44.44
CA LYS A 75 8.79 32.38 43.43
C LYS A 75 7.82 32.33 42.25
N VAL A 76 7.69 31.17 41.61
CA VAL A 76 6.95 31.08 40.34
C VAL A 76 5.44 31.15 40.50
N PHE A 77 4.87 30.68 41.61
CA PHE A 77 3.41 30.77 41.81
C PHE A 77 2.96 32.14 42.34
N SER A 78 3.89 33.00 42.75
CA SER A 78 3.61 34.39 43.15
C SER A 78 3.63 35.38 41.98
N ASP A 79 4.31 35.05 40.87
CA ASP A 79 4.44 35.89 39.67
C ASP A 79 4.09 35.11 38.38
N PRO A 80 2.99 35.47 37.67
CA PRO A 80 2.62 34.84 36.42
C PRO A 80 3.71 34.85 35.33
N ASN A 81 4.59 35.86 35.30
CA ASN A 81 5.69 35.94 34.33
C ASN A 81 6.77 34.91 34.63
N GLU A 82 7.12 34.73 35.90
CA GLU A 82 8.07 33.71 36.33
C GLU A 82 7.50 32.29 36.13
N LEU A 83 6.20 32.10 36.33
CA LEU A 83 5.52 30.84 36.00
C LEU A 83 5.58 30.54 34.50
N LEU A 84 5.33 31.54 33.66
CA LEU A 84 5.42 31.40 32.21
C LEU A 84 6.85 31.03 31.80
N LYS A 85 7.84 31.74 32.32
CA LYS A 85 9.27 31.47 32.08
C LYS A 85 9.65 30.03 32.47
N LEU A 86 9.19 29.56 33.63
CA LEU A 86 9.42 28.18 34.08
C LEU A 86 8.80 27.18 33.10
N ASN A 87 7.54 27.40 32.74
CA ASN A 87 6.80 26.54 31.83
C ASN A 87 7.43 26.48 30.44
N THR A 88 7.90 27.60 29.89
CA THR A 88 8.59 27.64 28.59
C THR A 88 9.83 26.76 28.56
N VAL A 89 10.56 26.65 29.66
CA VAL A 89 11.75 25.80 29.77
C VAL A 89 11.35 24.33 29.97
N LEU A 90 10.43 24.06 30.89
CA LEU A 90 10.12 22.69 31.28
C LEU A 90 9.21 21.94 30.32
N HIS A 91 8.24 22.62 29.70
CA HIS A 91 7.22 21.95 28.89
C HIS A 91 7.80 21.15 27.72
N PRO A 92 8.73 21.69 26.90
CA PRO A 92 9.36 20.91 25.84
C PRO A 92 10.11 19.67 26.35
N MET A 93 10.79 19.79 27.50
CA MET A 93 11.57 18.69 28.08
C MET A 93 10.65 17.59 28.64
N ILE A 94 9.54 17.98 29.27
CA ILE A 94 8.52 17.06 29.78
C ILE A 94 7.82 16.34 28.62
N VAL A 95 7.42 17.07 27.59
CA VAL A 95 6.77 16.49 26.39
C VAL A 95 7.70 15.47 25.73
N LYS A 96 8.97 15.82 25.52
CA LYS A 96 9.97 14.91 24.97
C LYS A 96 10.13 13.65 25.84
N ARG A 97 10.20 13.81 27.16
CA ARG A 97 10.31 12.66 28.07
C ARG A 97 9.06 11.76 28.00
N ILE A 98 7.87 12.33 27.87
CA ILE A 98 6.63 11.58 27.67
C ILE A 98 6.66 10.83 26.33
N GLU A 99 7.13 11.44 25.25
CA GLU A 99 7.31 10.78 23.95
C GLU A 99 8.22 9.55 24.06
N GLU A 100 9.37 9.66 24.72
CA GLU A 100 10.29 8.54 24.96
C GLU A 100 9.64 7.40 25.77
N ILE A 101 8.82 7.73 26.77
CA ILE A 101 8.09 6.73 27.56
C ILE A 101 7.04 6.03 26.68
N ILE A 102 6.32 6.78 25.84
CA ILE A 102 5.34 6.24 24.89
C ILE A 102 6.03 5.26 23.93
N GLU A 103 7.18 5.62 23.39
CA GLU A 103 7.97 4.76 22.49
C GLU A 103 8.45 3.49 23.19
N THR A 104 8.94 3.61 24.43
CA THR A 104 9.39 2.47 25.23
C THR A 104 8.25 1.48 25.48
N LEU A 105 7.07 2.00 25.86
CA LEU A 105 5.86 1.19 26.05
C LEU A 105 5.41 0.54 24.73
N ALA A 106 5.50 1.26 23.61
CA ALA A 106 5.17 0.71 22.29
C ALA A 106 6.07 -0.49 21.94
N GLN A 107 7.37 -0.38 22.21
CA GLN A 107 8.34 -1.45 21.98
C GLN A 107 8.08 -2.67 22.87
N SER A 108 7.55 -2.48 24.08
CA SER A 108 7.13 -3.58 24.95
C SER A 108 5.77 -4.19 24.57
N GLY A 109 5.20 -3.80 23.42
CA GLY A 109 3.92 -4.30 22.92
C GLY A 109 2.69 -3.63 23.53
N GLN A 110 2.85 -2.56 24.31
CA GLN A 110 1.71 -1.84 24.87
C GLN A 110 0.98 -1.08 23.77
N LYS A 111 -0.31 -1.38 23.59
CA LYS A 111 -1.12 -0.81 22.49
C LYS A 111 -1.94 0.41 22.88
N ARG A 112 -2.10 0.66 24.19
CA ARG A 112 -3.03 1.67 24.73
C ARG A 112 -2.41 2.40 25.91
N ILE A 113 -2.40 3.72 25.85
CA ILE A 113 -1.75 4.57 26.85
C ILE A 113 -2.74 5.65 27.28
N LEU A 114 -2.82 5.88 28.59
CA LEU A 114 -3.50 7.03 29.17
C LEU A 114 -2.42 8.02 29.64
N LEU A 115 -2.41 9.22 29.08
CA LEU A 115 -1.57 10.32 29.53
C LEU A 115 -2.36 11.20 30.51
N ASP A 116 -2.16 11.03 31.81
CA ASP A 116 -2.75 11.89 32.84
C ASP A 116 -1.92 13.17 33.01
N ALA A 117 -2.43 14.27 32.47
CA ALA A 117 -1.76 15.56 32.45
C ALA A 117 -2.72 16.69 32.88
N PRO A 118 -2.57 17.23 34.11
CA PRO A 118 -3.39 18.35 34.57
C PRO A 118 -3.33 19.59 33.66
N THR A 119 -2.17 19.86 33.06
CA THR A 119 -1.90 20.98 32.14
C THR A 119 -1.75 20.52 30.69
N LEU A 120 -2.50 19.48 30.29
CA LEU A 120 -2.38 18.80 28.99
C LEU A 120 -2.38 19.75 27.78
N PHE A 121 -3.22 20.78 27.80
CA PHE A 121 -3.38 21.71 26.67
C PHE A 121 -2.37 22.84 26.73
N GLU A 122 -2.08 23.31 27.94
CA GLU A 122 -1.14 24.38 28.23
C GLU A 122 0.28 23.95 27.85
N SER A 123 0.63 22.67 28.08
CA SER A 123 1.92 22.12 27.69
C SER A 123 2.04 21.66 26.25
N GLY A 124 0.96 21.66 25.49
CA GLY A 124 0.93 21.10 24.14
C GLY A 124 1.04 19.57 24.12
N ALA A 125 1.07 18.89 25.27
CA ALA A 125 1.12 17.44 25.36
C ALA A 125 -0.11 16.76 24.73
N ASN A 126 -1.21 17.49 24.55
CA ASN A 126 -2.37 17.03 23.78
C ASN A 126 -2.04 16.61 22.35
N ARG A 127 -0.92 17.08 21.76
CA ARG A 127 -0.45 16.68 20.43
C ARG A 127 0.03 15.22 20.38
N LEU A 128 0.37 14.65 21.53
CA LEU A 128 0.74 13.25 21.67
C LEU A 128 -0.48 12.32 21.73
N CYS A 129 -1.69 12.88 21.85
CA CYS A 129 -2.91 12.12 22.09
C CYS A 129 -3.76 12.00 20.82
N ASP A 130 -4.32 10.81 20.60
CA ASP A 130 -5.32 10.58 19.55
C ASP A 130 -6.71 11.10 19.96
N LYS A 131 -7.01 11.05 21.26
CA LYS A 131 -8.24 11.56 21.87
C LYS A 131 -7.95 12.20 23.22
N THR A 132 -8.78 13.14 23.62
CA THR A 132 -8.67 13.86 24.90
C THR A 132 -9.95 13.73 25.71
N LEU A 133 -9.81 13.56 27.02
CA LEU A 133 -10.87 13.37 27.99
C LEU A 133 -10.70 14.37 29.13
N ALA A 134 -11.71 15.22 29.34
CA ALA A 134 -11.78 16.08 30.52
C ALA A 134 -12.75 15.52 31.58
N VAL A 135 -12.29 15.51 32.84
CA VAL A 135 -13.15 15.24 34.00
C VAL A 135 -13.57 16.56 34.64
N LEU A 136 -14.88 16.78 34.75
CA LEU A 136 -15.50 18.00 35.26
C LEU A 136 -16.35 17.68 36.48
N ALA A 137 -16.54 18.65 37.38
CA ALA A 137 -17.45 18.51 38.50
C ALA A 137 -17.91 19.90 38.97
N ASP A 138 -19.05 19.95 39.66
CA ASP A 138 -19.58 21.21 40.18
C ASP A 138 -18.60 21.83 41.19
N GLU A 139 -18.51 23.16 41.17
CA GLU A 139 -17.50 23.91 41.93
C GLU A 139 -17.57 23.63 43.43
N GLU A 140 -18.77 23.62 44.01
CA GLU A 140 -19.00 23.34 45.42
C GLU A 140 -18.49 21.95 45.83
N LEU A 141 -18.72 20.94 44.97
CA LEU A 141 -18.21 19.58 45.21
C LEU A 141 -16.69 19.52 45.09
N ARG A 142 -16.10 20.19 44.09
CA ARG A 142 -14.65 20.28 43.93
C ARG A 142 -14.01 20.97 45.13
N LYS A 143 -14.60 22.07 45.60
CA LYS A 143 -14.15 22.83 46.77
C LYS A 143 -14.11 21.95 48.02
N LYS A 144 -15.22 21.26 48.32
CA LYS A 144 -15.29 20.31 49.44
C LYS A 144 -14.22 19.22 49.35
N ARG A 145 -14.09 18.57 48.19
CA ARG A 145 -13.08 17.51 47.95
C ARG A 145 -11.64 18.01 48.12
N ILE A 146 -11.34 19.23 47.67
CA ILE A 146 -10.01 19.83 47.81
C ILE A 146 -9.72 20.14 49.28
N MET A 147 -10.67 20.71 50.01
CA MET A 147 -10.53 21.00 51.44
C MET A 147 -10.27 19.72 52.24
N GLU A 148 -11.08 18.67 52.01
CA GLU A 148 -10.96 17.38 52.69
C GLU A 148 -9.63 16.67 52.37
N ARG A 149 -9.22 16.66 51.10
CA ARG A 149 -8.01 15.94 50.66
C ARG A 149 -6.72 16.66 51.06
N ASP A 150 -6.69 17.99 50.92
CA ASP A 150 -5.45 18.77 51.05
C ASP A 150 -5.36 19.52 52.39
N GLY A 151 -6.39 19.43 53.25
CA GLY A 151 -6.43 20.12 54.54
C GLY A 151 -6.49 21.65 54.43
N LEU A 152 -7.06 22.17 53.33
CA LEU A 152 -7.08 23.60 53.02
C LEU A 152 -8.32 24.30 53.57
N THR A 153 -8.19 25.59 53.88
CA THR A 153 -9.33 26.46 54.15
C THR A 153 -10.18 26.67 52.89
N GLU A 154 -11.43 27.09 53.06
CA GLU A 154 -12.32 27.38 51.93
C GLU A 154 -11.73 28.47 51.00
N ALA A 155 -11.12 29.50 51.57
CA ALA A 155 -10.50 30.58 50.81
C ALA A 155 -9.31 30.07 49.96
N GLU A 156 -8.49 29.17 50.49
CA GLU A 156 -7.37 28.56 49.78
C GLU A 156 -7.84 27.60 48.68
N ALA A 157 -8.87 26.78 48.97
CA ALA A 157 -9.47 25.91 47.97
C ALA A 157 -10.06 26.71 46.81
N LEU A 158 -10.74 27.83 47.09
CA LEU A 158 -11.29 28.71 46.07
C LEU A 158 -10.20 29.38 45.24
N ARG A 159 -9.11 29.85 45.87
CA ARG A 159 -7.94 30.38 45.15
C ARG A 159 -7.38 29.35 44.17
N ARG A 160 -7.24 28.09 44.61
CA ARG A 160 -6.75 27.00 43.75
C ARG A 160 -7.70 26.67 42.59
N ILE A 161 -9.01 26.74 42.81
CA ILE A 161 -10.01 26.57 41.75
C ILE A 161 -9.90 27.71 40.73
N LYS A 162 -9.81 28.96 41.19
CA LYS A 162 -9.73 30.16 40.34
C LYS A 162 -8.42 30.26 39.56
N ALA A 163 -7.34 29.63 40.04
CA ALA A 163 -6.07 29.55 39.33
C ALA A 163 -6.12 28.62 38.10
N GLN A 164 -7.14 27.77 37.98
CA GLN A 164 -7.35 26.92 36.81
C GLN A 164 -8.36 27.52 35.84
N HIS A 165 -8.33 27.05 34.59
CA HIS A 165 -9.32 27.42 33.60
C HIS A 165 -10.75 26.97 34.01
N PRO A 166 -11.79 27.68 33.53
CA PRO A 166 -13.18 27.30 33.79
C PRO A 166 -13.54 25.97 33.10
N ALA A 167 -14.64 25.33 33.53
CA ALA A 167 -15.08 24.05 32.97
C ALA A 167 -15.34 24.11 31.44
N SER A 168 -15.77 25.28 30.93
CA SER A 168 -15.98 25.53 29.51
C SER A 168 -14.70 25.35 28.68
N TYR A 169 -13.55 25.79 29.19
CA TYR A 169 -12.26 25.63 28.53
C TYR A 169 -11.94 24.17 28.24
N TYR A 170 -12.06 23.31 29.26
CA TYR A 170 -11.82 21.88 29.12
C TYR A 170 -12.87 21.20 28.24
N ARG A 171 -14.14 21.61 28.34
CA ARG A 171 -15.22 21.07 27.50
C ARG A 171 -14.98 21.35 26.02
N THR A 172 -14.57 22.56 25.66
CA THR A 172 -14.35 22.94 24.26
C THR A 172 -13.10 22.32 23.65
N LYS A 173 -12.07 22.05 24.47
CA LYS A 173 -10.80 21.48 23.97
C LYS A 173 -10.73 19.95 24.00
N SER A 174 -11.63 19.28 24.73
CA SER A 174 -11.61 17.82 24.86
C SER A 174 -12.51 17.10 23.87
N SER A 175 -12.06 15.94 23.38
CA SER A 175 -12.89 15.06 22.56
C SER A 175 -14.09 14.49 23.34
N PHE A 176 -13.88 14.24 24.63
CA PHE A 176 -14.88 13.70 25.54
C PHE A 176 -14.85 14.41 26.88
N THR A 177 -16.00 14.41 27.56
CA THR A 177 -16.11 14.93 28.93
C THR A 177 -16.88 13.97 29.82
N LEU A 178 -16.35 13.73 31.03
CA LEU A 178 -17.05 13.03 32.11
C LEU A 178 -17.40 14.02 33.22
N ARG A 179 -18.63 13.96 33.74
CA ARG A 179 -19.09 14.83 34.83
C ARG A 179 -19.21 14.02 36.13
N ASN A 180 -18.37 14.33 37.10
CA ASN A 180 -18.29 13.64 38.39
C ASN A 180 -18.98 14.43 39.52
N ASN A 181 -20.31 14.33 39.54
CA ASN A 181 -21.13 14.85 40.64
C ASN A 181 -21.63 13.76 41.60
N GLY A 182 -21.30 12.49 41.33
CA GLY A 182 -21.70 11.32 42.13
C GLY A 182 -20.57 10.78 43.00
N THR A 183 -20.66 9.48 43.30
CA THR A 183 -19.62 8.74 44.04
C THR A 183 -18.49 8.29 43.10
N ALA A 184 -17.39 7.80 43.68
CA ALA A 184 -16.28 7.25 42.90
C ALA A 184 -16.73 6.04 42.05
N GLU A 185 -17.58 5.17 42.62
CA GLU A 185 -18.12 4.00 41.94
C GLU A 185 -18.99 4.40 40.74
N GLN A 186 -19.81 5.44 40.89
CA GLN A 186 -20.61 5.96 39.79
C GLN A 186 -19.70 6.49 38.67
N LEU A 187 -18.63 7.22 39.01
CA LEU A 187 -17.69 7.73 38.01
C LEU A 187 -16.95 6.61 37.28
N GLU A 188 -16.52 5.55 37.99
CA GLU A 188 -15.93 4.37 37.33
C GLU A 188 -16.93 3.74 36.35
N LYS A 189 -18.19 3.62 36.75
CA LYS A 189 -19.27 3.09 35.90
C LYS A 189 -19.54 3.97 34.68
N ASP A 190 -19.52 5.28 34.85
CA ASP A 190 -19.72 6.26 33.78
C ASP A 190 -18.53 6.32 32.80
N ALA A 191 -17.32 6.00 33.27
CA ALA A 191 -16.13 5.91 32.43
C ALA A 191 -16.17 4.66 31.51
N GLN A 192 -16.80 3.57 31.93
CA GLN A 192 -16.78 2.31 31.18
C GLN A 192 -17.36 2.42 29.74
N PRO A 193 -18.54 3.00 29.50
CA PRO A 193 -19.06 3.18 28.14
C PRO A 193 -18.14 4.00 27.24
N LEU A 194 -17.40 4.96 27.82
CA LEU A 194 -16.42 5.75 27.07
C LEU A 194 -15.20 4.90 26.69
N ILE A 195 -14.68 4.12 27.64
CA ILE A 195 -13.58 3.18 27.40
C ILE A 195 -13.98 2.21 26.28
N ASP A 196 -15.16 1.58 26.36
CA ASP A 196 -15.66 0.65 25.35
C ASP A 196 -15.76 1.29 23.95
N ARG A 197 -16.20 2.56 23.88
CA ARG A 197 -16.26 3.31 22.60
C ARG A 197 -14.88 3.55 22.02
N LEU A 198 -13.90 3.91 22.86
CA LEU A 198 -12.51 4.09 22.45
C LEU A 198 -11.91 2.78 21.92
N GLU A 199 -12.31 1.63 22.49
CA GLU A 199 -11.88 0.31 22.01
C GLU A 199 -12.48 -0.07 20.65
N LYS A 200 -13.78 0.17 20.46
CA LYS A 200 -14.49 -0.19 19.21
C LYS A 200 -14.03 0.64 18.00
N SER A 201 -13.57 1.87 18.22
CA SER A 201 -13.13 2.78 17.14
C SER A 201 -11.91 2.24 16.35
N LYS A 202 -11.10 1.32 16.89
CA LYS A 202 -10.00 0.67 16.13
C LYS A 202 -10.49 -0.47 15.23
N ASN A 203 -11.52 -1.22 15.62
CA ASN A 203 -11.97 -2.39 14.86
C ASN A 203 -12.73 -2.05 13.57
N SER A 204 -13.32 -0.85 13.48
CA SER A 204 -14.06 -0.40 12.29
C SER A 204 -13.16 0.02 11.13
N ILE A 205 -12.02 0.66 11.41
CA ILE A 205 -11.13 1.22 10.37
C ILE A 205 -10.37 0.10 9.65
N VAL A 206 -9.91 -0.91 10.41
CA VAL A 206 -9.20 -2.06 9.84
C VAL A 206 -10.12 -2.90 8.94
N ARG A 207 -11.40 -3.06 9.31
CA ARG A 207 -12.37 -3.78 8.47
C ARG A 207 -12.68 -3.06 7.17
N SER A 208 -12.86 -1.74 7.19
CA SER A 208 -13.13 -0.95 5.97
C SER A 208 -11.94 -0.92 5.00
N MET A 209 -10.70 -0.91 5.51
CA MET A 209 -9.51 -0.90 4.66
C MET A 209 -9.30 -2.23 3.93
N VAL A 210 -9.57 -3.36 4.61
CA VAL A 210 -9.44 -4.71 4.04
C VAL A 210 -10.49 -4.99 2.95
N THR A 211 -11.74 -4.53 3.11
CA THR A 211 -12.79 -4.72 2.08
C THR A 211 -12.55 -3.87 0.83
N LEU A 212 -12.03 -2.65 0.96
CA LEU A 212 -11.70 -1.80 -0.18
C LEU A 212 -10.54 -2.36 -1.01
N THR A 213 -9.48 -2.87 -0.36
CA THR A 213 -8.34 -3.49 -1.06
C THR A 213 -8.72 -4.80 -1.74
N ALA A 214 -9.55 -5.63 -1.10
CA ALA A 214 -10.00 -6.90 -1.70
C ALA A 214 -10.91 -6.67 -2.92
N GLY A 215 -11.80 -5.68 -2.87
CA GLY A 215 -12.66 -5.31 -4.00
C GLY A 215 -11.87 -4.79 -5.20
N PHE A 216 -10.83 -3.98 -4.95
CA PHE A 216 -9.96 -3.48 -6.02
C PHE A 216 -9.18 -4.62 -6.71
N VAL A 217 -8.55 -5.52 -5.93
CA VAL A 217 -7.81 -6.67 -6.49
C VAL A 217 -8.74 -7.58 -7.30
N ALA A 218 -9.96 -7.86 -6.80
CA ALA A 218 -10.94 -8.65 -7.55
C ALA A 218 -11.32 -7.99 -8.87
N SER A 219 -11.53 -6.66 -8.89
CA SER A 219 -11.86 -5.94 -10.12
C SER A 219 -10.74 -5.96 -11.15
N VAL A 220 -9.48 -5.83 -10.72
CA VAL A 220 -8.30 -5.93 -11.60
C VAL A 220 -8.17 -7.33 -12.17
N LEU A 221 -8.36 -8.37 -11.35
CA LEU A 221 -8.32 -9.76 -11.82
C LEU A 221 -9.44 -10.09 -12.81
N ILE A 222 -10.64 -9.54 -12.62
CA ILE A 222 -11.76 -9.71 -13.56
C ILE A 222 -11.45 -9.03 -14.89
N VAL A 223 -11.00 -7.77 -14.87
CA VAL A 223 -10.64 -7.03 -16.09
C VAL A 223 -9.47 -7.72 -16.80
N TRP A 224 -8.45 -8.15 -16.06
CA TRP A 224 -7.32 -8.87 -16.62
C TRP A 224 -7.71 -10.24 -17.18
N GLY A 225 -8.60 -10.97 -16.49
CA GLY A 225 -9.15 -12.24 -16.97
C GLY A 225 -10.00 -12.08 -18.23
N LEU A 226 -10.84 -11.04 -18.31
CA LEU A 226 -11.61 -10.71 -19.51
C LEU A 226 -10.68 -10.32 -20.68
N PHE A 227 -9.63 -9.54 -20.40
CA PHE A 227 -8.64 -9.14 -21.39
C PHE A 227 -7.85 -10.35 -21.92
N LEU A 228 -7.35 -11.22 -21.03
CA LEU A 228 -6.67 -12.46 -21.40
C LEU A 228 -7.60 -13.40 -22.18
N GLY A 229 -8.86 -13.51 -21.75
CA GLY A 229 -9.88 -14.30 -22.45
C GLY A 229 -10.14 -13.81 -23.88
N ALA A 230 -10.15 -12.50 -24.12
CA ALA A 230 -10.31 -11.93 -25.45
C ALA A 230 -9.14 -12.31 -26.39
N PHE A 231 -7.91 -12.30 -25.88
CA PHE A 231 -6.74 -12.75 -26.66
C PHE A 231 -6.77 -14.24 -26.97
N LEU A 232 -7.17 -15.10 -26.02
CA LEU A 232 -7.31 -16.53 -26.26
C LEU A 232 -8.36 -16.85 -27.33
N LEU A 233 -9.41 -16.02 -27.44
CA LEU A 233 -10.41 -16.14 -28.52
C LEU A 233 -9.87 -15.65 -29.87
N GLN A 234 -9.02 -14.62 -29.88
CA GLN A 234 -8.45 -14.05 -31.10
C GLN A 234 -7.30 -14.90 -31.68
N TYR A 235 -6.58 -15.64 -30.83
CA TYR A 235 -5.42 -16.45 -31.19
C TYR A 235 -5.60 -17.92 -30.77
N PRO A 236 -6.61 -18.64 -31.27
CA PRO A 236 -6.86 -20.00 -30.80
C PRO A 236 -5.80 -20.98 -31.30
N LYS A 237 -5.49 -22.02 -30.50
CA LYS A 237 -4.67 -23.18 -30.89
C LYS A 237 -5.52 -24.28 -31.53
N LYS A 238 -6.15 -23.98 -32.67
CA LYS A 238 -6.95 -24.98 -33.40
C LYS A 238 -6.02 -26.08 -33.93
N TYR A 239 -6.45 -27.33 -33.91
CA TYR A 239 -5.66 -28.49 -34.40
C TYR A 239 -4.31 -28.68 -33.70
N GLU A 240 -4.20 -28.31 -32.42
CA GLU A 240 -2.93 -28.34 -31.66
C GLU A 240 -2.09 -29.61 -31.81
N PRO A 241 -2.63 -30.84 -31.68
CA PRO A 241 -1.81 -32.04 -31.86
C PRO A 241 -1.15 -32.08 -33.24
N LEU A 242 -1.90 -31.78 -34.31
CA LEU A 242 -1.40 -31.79 -35.68
C LEU A 242 -0.32 -30.73 -35.92
N VAL A 243 -0.54 -29.52 -35.39
CA VAL A 243 0.42 -28.41 -35.53
C VAL A 243 1.71 -28.70 -34.78
N MET A 244 1.61 -29.23 -33.55
CA MET A 244 2.79 -29.57 -32.76
C MET A 244 3.57 -30.74 -33.36
N ASP A 245 2.87 -31.78 -33.84
CA ASP A 245 3.50 -32.94 -34.47
C ASP A 245 4.20 -32.56 -35.78
N ALA A 246 3.54 -31.78 -36.65
CA ALA A 246 4.12 -31.31 -37.90
C ALA A 246 5.28 -30.32 -37.67
N ALA A 247 5.13 -29.38 -36.73
CA ALA A 247 6.20 -28.46 -36.39
C ALA A 247 7.45 -29.19 -35.86
N ALA A 248 7.25 -30.25 -35.07
CA ALA A 248 8.35 -31.11 -34.61
C ALA A 248 8.95 -31.97 -35.75
N GLU A 249 8.11 -32.52 -36.65
CA GLU A 249 8.55 -33.29 -37.83
C GLU A 249 9.49 -32.45 -38.70
N PHE A 250 9.09 -31.22 -39.02
CA PHE A 250 9.83 -30.34 -39.93
C PHE A 250 10.77 -29.35 -39.23
N GLN A 251 10.84 -29.36 -37.90
CA GLN A 251 11.69 -28.48 -37.08
C GLN A 251 11.45 -26.99 -37.36
N VAL A 252 10.17 -26.59 -37.45
CA VAL A 252 9.74 -25.19 -37.59
C VAL A 252 9.11 -24.70 -36.29
N SER A 253 9.10 -23.38 -36.06
CA SER A 253 8.44 -22.81 -34.88
C SER A 253 6.92 -23.05 -34.96
N PRO A 254 6.30 -23.71 -33.95
CA PRO A 254 4.84 -23.85 -33.91
C PRO A 254 4.13 -22.49 -33.85
N ALA A 255 4.75 -21.49 -33.24
CA ALA A 255 4.18 -20.16 -33.12
C ALA A 255 4.13 -19.46 -34.50
N LEU A 256 5.19 -19.59 -35.30
CA LEU A 256 5.23 -19.05 -36.66
C LEU A 256 4.23 -19.75 -37.57
N LEU A 257 4.16 -21.08 -37.50
CA LEU A 257 3.19 -21.87 -38.26
C LEU A 257 1.74 -21.46 -37.94
N TYR A 258 1.40 -21.33 -36.65
CA TYR A 258 0.09 -20.81 -36.22
C TYR A 258 -0.20 -19.40 -36.74
N SER A 259 0.83 -18.55 -36.77
CA SER A 259 0.69 -17.15 -37.16
C SER A 259 0.34 -17.02 -38.62
N ILE A 260 1.05 -17.73 -39.49
CA ILE A 260 0.78 -17.75 -40.93
C ILE A 260 -0.60 -18.37 -41.21
N MET A 261 -0.90 -19.56 -40.66
CA MET A 261 -2.23 -20.18 -40.82
C MET A 261 -3.38 -19.27 -40.36
N LYS A 262 -3.16 -18.47 -39.30
CA LYS A 262 -4.16 -17.52 -38.81
C LYS A 262 -4.31 -16.31 -39.73
N ILE A 263 -3.22 -15.77 -40.28
CA ILE A 263 -3.27 -14.60 -41.15
C ILE A 263 -3.84 -14.97 -42.53
N ASP A 264 -3.46 -16.13 -43.07
CA ASP A 264 -3.74 -16.50 -44.45
C ASP A 264 -5.13 -17.13 -44.58
N SER A 265 -5.45 -18.16 -43.77
CA SER A 265 -6.73 -18.86 -43.85
C SER A 265 -7.72 -18.51 -42.73
N GLY A 266 -7.26 -17.83 -41.67
CA GLY A 266 -8.02 -17.68 -40.44
C GLY A 266 -8.20 -19.01 -39.69
N LEU A 267 -7.26 -19.95 -39.83
CA LEU A 267 -7.31 -21.31 -39.27
C LEU A 267 -8.49 -22.15 -39.82
N LYS A 268 -8.87 -21.91 -41.07
CA LYS A 268 -9.92 -22.67 -41.77
C LYS A 268 -9.27 -23.72 -42.67
N ALA A 269 -9.52 -24.99 -42.36
CA ALA A 269 -9.00 -26.08 -43.19
C ALA A 269 -9.65 -26.12 -44.58
N ASP A 270 -10.89 -25.68 -44.69
CA ASP A 270 -11.66 -25.58 -45.93
C ASP A 270 -11.42 -24.27 -46.71
N TYR A 271 -10.32 -23.56 -46.43
CA TYR A 271 -9.95 -22.36 -47.19
C TYR A 271 -9.59 -22.73 -48.64
N ALA A 272 -10.16 -21.98 -49.59
CA ALA A 272 -9.84 -22.10 -51.01
C ALA A 272 -10.16 -20.76 -51.70
N GLU A 273 -9.14 -20.05 -52.16
CA GLU A 273 -9.26 -18.74 -52.81
C GLU A 273 -8.06 -18.54 -53.74
N ASP A 274 -8.26 -17.83 -54.86
CA ASP A 274 -7.21 -17.44 -55.82
C ASP A 274 -6.26 -18.57 -56.31
N GLY A 275 -6.70 -19.82 -56.25
CA GLY A 275 -5.93 -20.98 -56.70
C GLY A 275 -5.11 -21.66 -55.61
N GLU A 276 -5.15 -21.13 -54.38
CA GLU A 276 -4.56 -21.72 -53.18
C GLU A 276 -5.63 -22.40 -52.32
N GLN A 277 -5.25 -23.42 -51.55
CA GLN A 277 -6.18 -24.04 -50.60
C GLN A 277 -5.50 -24.67 -49.38
N GLY A 278 -6.32 -24.92 -48.36
CA GLY A 278 -5.92 -25.55 -47.10
C GLY A 278 -5.69 -24.55 -45.97
N ILE A 279 -5.50 -25.08 -44.76
CA ILE A 279 -5.32 -24.25 -43.55
C ILE A 279 -4.03 -23.42 -43.56
N PHE A 280 -3.02 -23.93 -44.23
CA PHE A 280 -1.87 -23.19 -44.71
C PHE A 280 -2.04 -23.18 -46.23
N PRO A 281 -2.53 -22.07 -46.81
CA PRO A 281 -2.83 -22.04 -48.23
C PRO A 281 -1.57 -22.31 -49.04
N LEU A 282 -1.67 -23.24 -49.98
CA LEU A 282 -0.62 -23.55 -50.95
C LEU A 282 -1.26 -23.63 -52.32
N THR A 283 -0.52 -23.24 -53.35
CA THR A 283 -0.87 -23.50 -54.75
C THR A 283 -0.67 -24.99 -55.11
N GLU A 284 -1.23 -25.42 -56.24
CA GLU A 284 -1.02 -26.79 -56.72
C GLU A 284 0.46 -27.06 -57.06
N GLU A 285 1.16 -26.05 -57.56
CA GLU A 285 2.59 -26.14 -57.90
C GLU A 285 3.45 -26.36 -56.65
N GLU A 286 3.28 -25.51 -55.64
CA GLU A 286 3.98 -25.64 -54.35
C GLU A 286 3.67 -26.96 -53.66
N PHE A 287 2.40 -27.39 -53.68
CA PHE A 287 2.02 -28.69 -53.13
C PHE A 287 2.72 -29.86 -53.82
N VAL A 288 2.75 -29.84 -55.16
CA VAL A 288 3.39 -30.90 -55.95
C VAL A 288 4.89 -30.94 -55.68
N GLU A 289 5.53 -29.78 -55.57
CA GLU A 289 6.95 -29.64 -55.24
C GLU A 289 7.25 -30.22 -53.85
N ILE A 290 6.60 -29.71 -52.81
CA ILE A 290 6.81 -30.16 -51.42
C ILE A 290 6.48 -31.65 -51.26
N ARG A 291 5.42 -32.16 -51.90
CA ARG A 291 5.12 -33.61 -51.92
C ARG A 291 6.22 -34.44 -52.55
N GLY A 292 6.86 -33.93 -53.59
CA GLY A 292 8.04 -34.55 -54.19
C GLY A 292 9.20 -34.64 -53.21
N GLU A 293 9.39 -33.62 -52.38
CA GLU A 293 10.50 -33.52 -51.42
C GLU A 293 10.29 -34.41 -50.18
N ILE A 294 9.12 -34.31 -49.53
CA ILE A 294 8.86 -35.00 -48.26
C ILE A 294 8.29 -36.41 -48.45
N GLY A 295 7.85 -36.74 -49.66
CA GLY A 295 7.16 -37.98 -49.99
C GLY A 295 5.71 -38.00 -49.49
N GLY A 296 4.81 -38.40 -50.38
CA GLY A 296 3.39 -38.53 -50.09
C GLY A 296 2.59 -39.11 -51.25
N THR A 297 1.35 -39.50 -50.98
CA THR A 297 0.40 -40.02 -51.98
C THR A 297 -0.88 -39.18 -52.06
N GLU A 298 -0.96 -38.13 -51.27
CA GLU A 298 -2.09 -37.20 -51.19
C GLU A 298 -2.24 -36.42 -52.50
N GLU A 299 -3.49 -36.11 -52.84
CA GLU A 299 -3.85 -35.25 -53.95
C GLU A 299 -4.01 -33.80 -53.49
N TYR A 300 -3.95 -32.84 -54.43
CA TYR A 300 -4.03 -31.41 -54.08
C TYR A 300 -5.29 -31.09 -53.26
N SER A 301 -6.43 -31.70 -53.59
CA SER A 301 -7.69 -31.54 -52.85
C SER A 301 -7.64 -32.00 -51.39
N ASP A 302 -6.68 -32.85 -51.01
CA ASP A 302 -6.54 -33.33 -49.64
C ASP A 302 -6.04 -32.22 -48.70
N LEU A 303 -5.46 -31.13 -49.22
CA LEU A 303 -5.07 -29.95 -48.43
C LEU A 303 -6.25 -29.33 -47.66
N LEU A 304 -7.49 -29.57 -48.11
CA LEU A 304 -8.71 -29.14 -47.42
C LEU A 304 -8.97 -29.92 -46.12
N THR A 305 -8.20 -30.97 -45.86
CA THR A 305 -8.18 -31.67 -44.57
C THR A 305 -7.15 -31.04 -43.63
N PRO A 306 -7.45 -30.87 -42.33
CA PRO A 306 -6.50 -30.31 -41.39
C PRO A 306 -5.18 -31.07 -41.32
N GLU A 307 -5.21 -32.40 -41.40
CA GLU A 307 -4.04 -33.27 -41.31
C GLU A 307 -3.04 -33.00 -42.45
N THR A 308 -3.52 -33.05 -43.69
CA THR A 308 -2.69 -32.79 -44.88
C THR A 308 -2.29 -31.32 -44.93
N GLY A 309 -3.24 -30.40 -44.75
CA GLY A 309 -2.96 -28.96 -44.84
C GLY A 309 -1.92 -28.48 -43.82
N VAL A 310 -1.97 -28.96 -42.57
CA VAL A 310 -0.95 -28.61 -41.56
C VAL A 310 0.41 -29.23 -41.89
N ARG A 311 0.45 -30.52 -42.27
CA ARG A 311 1.70 -31.22 -42.55
C ARG A 311 2.45 -30.59 -43.73
N TYR A 312 1.77 -30.37 -44.84
CA TYR A 312 2.37 -29.78 -46.04
C TYR A 312 2.69 -28.30 -45.86
N GLY A 313 1.86 -27.54 -45.14
CA GLY A 313 2.17 -26.16 -44.76
C GLY A 313 3.41 -26.04 -43.89
N ALA A 314 3.58 -26.93 -42.91
CA ALA A 314 4.78 -26.96 -42.07
C ALA A 314 6.05 -27.32 -42.86
N ALA A 315 5.94 -28.24 -43.82
CA ALA A 315 7.03 -28.59 -44.72
C ALA A 315 7.41 -27.44 -45.67
N TYR A 316 6.43 -26.72 -46.22
CA TYR A 316 6.67 -25.53 -47.03
C TYR A 316 7.30 -24.40 -46.19
N LEU A 317 6.80 -24.15 -44.98
CA LEU A 317 7.44 -23.20 -44.07
C LEU A 317 8.90 -23.59 -43.74
N LYS A 318 9.20 -24.89 -43.71
CA LYS A 318 10.57 -25.39 -43.55
C LYS A 318 11.44 -25.05 -44.76
N SER A 319 10.96 -25.25 -45.99
CA SER A 319 11.73 -24.86 -47.18
C SER A 319 12.03 -23.36 -47.17
N LEU A 320 11.04 -22.52 -46.83
CA LEU A 320 11.21 -21.08 -46.71
C LEU A 320 12.23 -20.67 -45.62
N THR A 321 12.17 -21.28 -44.43
CA THR A 321 13.10 -20.93 -43.34
C THR A 321 14.52 -21.45 -43.58
N ASP A 322 14.69 -22.48 -44.40
CA ASP A 322 16.01 -22.92 -44.89
C ASP A 322 16.58 -21.99 -45.95
N ALA A 323 15.74 -21.52 -46.89
CA ALA A 323 16.13 -20.57 -47.92
C ALA A 323 16.40 -19.17 -47.34
N PHE A 324 15.62 -18.75 -46.34
CA PHE A 324 15.67 -17.43 -45.72
C PHE A 324 15.84 -17.54 -44.20
N PRO A 325 17.09 -17.57 -43.69
CA PRO A 325 17.36 -17.79 -42.26
C PRO A 325 16.83 -16.69 -41.32
N ALA A 326 16.60 -15.48 -41.85
CA ALA A 326 15.93 -14.43 -41.09
C ALA A 326 14.41 -14.63 -41.18
N GLU A 327 13.76 -14.71 -40.02
CA GLU A 327 12.31 -14.96 -39.90
C GLU A 327 11.47 -13.99 -40.73
N ARG A 328 11.81 -12.69 -40.70
CA ARG A 328 11.15 -11.66 -41.50
C ARG A 328 11.21 -11.93 -42.99
N SER A 329 12.36 -12.38 -43.47
CA SER A 329 12.58 -12.75 -44.87
C SER A 329 11.80 -14.01 -45.24
N ALA A 330 11.73 -15.02 -44.37
CA ALA A 330 10.92 -16.22 -44.59
C ALA A 330 9.41 -15.90 -44.65
N ILE A 331 8.92 -15.02 -43.76
CA ILE A 331 7.53 -14.53 -43.78
C ILE A 331 7.26 -13.77 -45.09
N ALA A 332 8.20 -12.94 -45.53
CA ALA A 332 8.06 -12.22 -46.80
C ALA A 332 8.01 -13.17 -48.00
N ALA A 333 8.83 -14.22 -48.00
CA ALA A 333 8.84 -15.25 -49.03
C ALA A 333 7.52 -16.03 -49.10
N ASN A 334 6.87 -16.29 -47.97
CA ASN A 334 5.53 -16.89 -47.96
C ASN A 334 4.47 -16.03 -48.69
N TYR A 335 4.63 -14.70 -48.69
CA TYR A 335 3.69 -13.79 -49.34
C TYR A 335 4.04 -13.48 -50.80
N ALA A 336 5.32 -13.19 -51.07
CA ALA A 336 5.77 -12.68 -52.36
C ALA A 336 6.45 -13.74 -53.24
N GLY A 337 6.71 -14.92 -52.69
CA GLY A 337 7.53 -15.96 -53.30
C GLY A 337 9.03 -15.74 -53.06
N GLU A 338 9.80 -16.82 -53.23
CA GLU A 338 11.24 -16.83 -52.97
C GLU A 338 12.02 -15.92 -53.91
N GLU A 339 11.71 -15.93 -55.22
CA GLU A 339 12.45 -15.15 -56.22
C GLU A 339 12.34 -13.65 -55.95
N GLN A 340 11.12 -13.17 -55.65
CA GLN A 340 10.87 -11.77 -55.36
C GLN A 340 11.54 -11.32 -54.05
N THR A 341 11.51 -12.19 -53.03
CA THR A 341 12.16 -11.93 -51.75
C THR A 341 13.68 -11.88 -51.88
N ALA A 342 14.28 -12.80 -52.65
CA ALA A 342 15.70 -12.79 -52.96
C ALA A 342 16.11 -11.51 -53.72
N ALA A 343 15.25 -11.03 -54.64
CA ALA A 343 15.48 -9.77 -55.32
C ALA A 343 15.47 -8.57 -54.35
N TRP A 344 14.57 -8.55 -53.36
CA TRP A 344 14.55 -7.50 -52.33
C TRP A 344 15.78 -7.53 -51.43
N LEU A 345 16.24 -8.72 -51.02
CA LEU A 345 17.46 -8.88 -50.22
C LEU A 345 18.73 -8.41 -50.95
N GLY A 346 18.72 -8.44 -52.29
CA GLY A 346 19.82 -7.92 -53.11
C GLY A 346 19.89 -6.39 -53.17
N ASP A 347 18.85 -5.67 -52.74
CA ASP A 347 18.81 -4.22 -52.75
C ASP A 347 19.17 -3.65 -51.36
N PRO A 348 20.26 -2.85 -51.25
CA PRO A 348 20.65 -2.20 -50.00
C PRO A 348 19.59 -1.27 -49.40
N ALA A 349 18.58 -0.86 -50.16
CA ALA A 349 17.45 -0.09 -49.65
C ALA A 349 16.54 -0.91 -48.71
N TYR A 350 16.52 -2.23 -48.85
CA TYR A 350 15.62 -3.14 -48.12
C TYR A 350 16.37 -4.11 -47.19
N SER A 351 17.64 -4.42 -47.48
CA SER A 351 18.49 -5.24 -46.62
C SER A 351 19.93 -4.76 -46.61
N GLU A 352 20.45 -4.39 -45.44
CA GLU A 352 21.85 -3.99 -45.28
C GLU A 352 22.82 -5.18 -45.34
N ASN A 353 22.38 -6.36 -44.90
CA ASN A 353 23.22 -7.55 -44.75
C ASN A 353 22.95 -8.64 -45.79
N GLY A 354 21.94 -8.44 -46.66
CA GLY A 354 21.51 -9.40 -47.67
C GLY A 354 20.85 -10.66 -47.11
N VAL A 355 20.42 -10.63 -45.84
CA VAL A 355 19.81 -11.77 -45.14
C VAL A 355 18.48 -11.41 -44.52
N ASP A 356 18.39 -10.24 -43.86
CA ASP A 356 17.21 -9.77 -43.16
C ASP A 356 16.61 -8.54 -43.84
N LEU A 357 15.30 -8.58 -44.12
CA LEU A 357 14.56 -7.45 -44.68
C LEU A 357 14.17 -6.49 -43.56
N THR A 358 14.76 -5.29 -43.58
CA THR A 358 14.42 -4.23 -42.63
C THR A 358 13.29 -3.35 -43.14
N GLU A 359 13.19 -3.17 -44.46
CA GLU A 359 12.19 -2.36 -45.15
C GLU A 359 11.59 -3.17 -46.31
N PHE A 360 10.40 -2.78 -46.77
CA PHE A 360 9.70 -3.45 -47.87
C PHE A 360 9.34 -2.45 -48.98
N PRO A 361 9.58 -2.79 -50.26
CA PRO A 361 9.17 -1.96 -51.39
C PRO A 361 7.65 -1.89 -51.57
N ASP A 362 6.95 -2.96 -51.19
CA ASP A 362 5.50 -3.08 -51.31
C ASP A 362 4.83 -2.87 -49.94
N GLU A 363 3.84 -1.97 -49.90
CA GLU A 363 3.05 -1.70 -48.70
C GLU A 363 2.22 -2.91 -48.25
N ASP A 364 1.77 -3.75 -49.19
CA ASP A 364 0.98 -4.93 -48.86
C ASP A 364 1.86 -6.03 -48.24
N ALA A 365 3.05 -6.29 -48.79
CA ALA A 365 4.07 -7.13 -48.16
C ALA A 365 4.46 -6.63 -46.76
N ALA A 366 4.72 -5.33 -46.59
CA ALA A 366 5.02 -4.74 -45.29
C ALA A 366 3.90 -4.98 -44.27
N ARG A 367 2.65 -4.79 -44.70
CA ARG A 367 1.47 -4.99 -43.87
C ARG A 367 1.26 -6.46 -43.52
N TYR A 368 1.51 -7.36 -44.47
CA TYR A 368 1.45 -8.80 -44.27
C TYR A 368 2.44 -9.24 -43.19
N VAL A 369 3.72 -8.91 -43.37
CA VAL A 369 4.80 -9.26 -42.42
C VAL A 369 4.48 -8.74 -41.03
N THR A 370 4.07 -7.48 -40.90
CA THR A 370 3.68 -6.88 -39.62
C THR A 370 2.53 -7.63 -38.93
N LYS A 371 1.54 -8.11 -39.71
CA LYS A 371 0.42 -8.89 -39.15
C LYS A 371 0.88 -10.26 -38.66
N VAL A 372 1.77 -10.93 -39.39
CA VAL A 372 2.33 -12.24 -39.00
C VAL A 372 3.22 -12.10 -37.78
N GLU A 373 4.14 -11.13 -37.73
CA GLU A 373 4.97 -10.83 -36.55
C GLU A 373 4.12 -10.52 -35.30
N GLY A 374 3.06 -9.73 -35.49
CA GLY A 374 2.11 -9.43 -34.40
C GLY A 374 1.39 -10.69 -33.91
N ALA A 375 1.01 -11.60 -34.82
CA ALA A 375 0.41 -12.87 -34.43
C ALA A 375 1.42 -13.81 -33.75
N LEU A 376 2.66 -13.86 -34.25
CA LEU A 376 3.77 -14.64 -33.72
C LEU A 376 4.03 -14.26 -32.28
N PHE A 377 4.25 -12.96 -32.03
CA PHE A 377 4.42 -12.43 -30.69
C PHE A 377 3.28 -12.85 -29.75
N MET A 378 2.03 -12.81 -30.23
CA MET A 378 0.88 -13.20 -29.42
C MET A 378 0.87 -14.71 -29.12
N TYR A 379 1.16 -15.57 -30.09
CA TYR A 379 1.22 -17.02 -29.89
C TYR A 379 2.35 -17.42 -28.93
N GLU A 380 3.55 -16.85 -29.08
CA GLU A 380 4.67 -17.04 -28.16
C GLU A 380 4.31 -16.62 -26.73
N LYS A 381 3.72 -15.43 -26.55
CA LYS A 381 3.41 -14.90 -25.21
C LYS A 381 2.25 -15.61 -24.53
N LEU A 382 1.20 -15.96 -25.27
CA LEU A 382 0.02 -16.60 -24.70
C LEU A 382 0.28 -18.07 -24.37
N TYR A 383 1.08 -18.77 -25.18
CA TYR A 383 1.20 -20.22 -25.11
C TYR A 383 2.59 -20.73 -24.81
N LYS A 384 3.62 -19.87 -24.78
CA LYS A 384 5.03 -20.27 -24.59
C LYS A 384 5.47 -21.32 -25.61
N LEU A 385 5.08 -21.08 -26.86
CA LEU A 385 5.55 -21.82 -28.01
C LEU A 385 6.84 -21.12 -28.43
N ASP A 386 7.98 -21.81 -28.27
CA ASP A 386 9.29 -21.37 -28.77
C ASP A 386 9.63 -22.19 -30.03
#